data_AF-A0A183TUG5-F1
#
_entry.id   AF-A0A183TUG5-F1
#
_cell.length_a   1.000
_cell.length_b   1.000
_cell.length_c   1.000
_cell.angle_alpha   90.00
_cell.angle_beta   90.00
_cell.angle_gamma   90.00
#
_symmetry.space_group_name_H-M   'P 1'
#
loop_
_entity.id
_entity.type
_entity.pdbx_description
1 polymer ?
#
loop_
_entity_poly.entity_id
_entity_poly.type
_entity_poly.pdbx_seq_one_letter_code
_entity_poly.pdbx_strand_id
1 'polypeptide(L)'
;MIRVLIQDCHLRLRKYKATIEEEQTKCSTILGEVLTNALHRSISFSARRIRDARDAKLTQKLTTLSEKNANICYANVVHNLSSKQLTAEQVKVLSHDACFNTMDAQPLDFIAAAESVIREAPITEESRNLLRQRISSRLISHKKRKTLSKAETEALRTLKADKNIVILPADKGRSTVILNKEDYVNKVEALLGDRTAYIPREDDVMKTLVNNINKDLASLRKSKAITQTDFQNMKPKDTALARFYGLPKVHKPGTPLRPIVSLRGTPTFGLAKWLFQRLKFLTQGSTTTVHSAEQFIRKLQGIRLTDEEVM
;
A
#
# COMPACT_ATOMS: atom_id res chain seq x y z
N MET A 1 -0.02 -10.49 2.62
CA MET A 1 1.25 -9.73 2.50
C MET A 1 2.39 -10.39 3.29
N ILE A 2 2.23 -10.58 4.60
CA ILE A 2 3.24 -11.23 5.47
C ILE A 2 3.63 -12.63 4.95
N ARG A 3 2.65 -13.43 4.53
CA ARG A 3 2.91 -14.79 4.00
C ARG A 3 3.78 -14.79 2.74
N VAL A 4 3.62 -13.82 1.84
CA VAL A 4 4.41 -13.69 0.60
C VAL A 4 5.84 -13.25 0.92
N LEU A 5 5.99 -12.30 1.86
CA LEU A 5 7.30 -11.86 2.34
C LEU A 5 8.05 -13.00 3.04
N ILE A 6 7.37 -13.81 3.85
CA ILE A 6 7.94 -15.01 4.49
C ILE A 6 8.36 -16.03 3.43
N GLN A 7 7.51 -16.28 2.43
CA GLN A 7 7.77 -17.26 1.38
C GLN A 7 8.95 -16.84 0.49
N ASP A 8 9.02 -15.56 0.11
CA ASP A 8 10.16 -14.97 -0.58
C ASP A 8 11.45 -15.04 0.26
N CYS A 9 11.34 -14.78 1.57
CA CYS A 9 12.47 -14.91 2.49
C CYS A 9 12.98 -16.37 2.56
N HIS A 10 12.07 -17.36 2.62
CA HIS A 10 12.44 -18.77 2.57
C HIS A 10 13.06 -19.19 1.24
N LEU A 11 12.56 -18.66 0.11
CA LEU A 11 13.14 -18.88 -1.22
C LEU A 11 14.57 -18.34 -1.31
N ARG A 12 14.79 -17.10 -0.84
CA ARG A 12 16.14 -16.51 -0.77
C ARG A 12 17.08 -17.29 0.14
N LEU A 13 16.60 -17.73 1.31
CA LEU A 13 17.38 -18.58 2.22
C LEU A 13 17.79 -19.90 1.57
N ARG A 14 16.90 -20.56 0.82
CA ARG A 14 17.23 -21.79 0.08
C ARG A 14 18.24 -21.53 -1.03
N LYS A 15 18.07 -20.44 -1.79
CA LYS A 15 19.02 -20.04 -2.85
C LYS A 15 20.41 -19.81 -2.27
N TYR A 16 20.53 -19.00 -1.21
CA TYR A 16 21.82 -18.73 -0.60
C TYR A 16 22.45 -19.96 0.05
N LYS A 17 21.64 -20.86 0.61
CA LYS A 17 22.14 -22.15 1.12
C LYS A 17 22.82 -22.96 0.00
N ALA A 18 22.17 -23.11 -1.15
CA ALA A 18 22.74 -23.81 -2.30
C ALA A 18 24.03 -23.14 -2.81
N THR A 19 24.04 -21.80 -2.90
CA THR A 19 25.26 -21.05 -3.29
C THR A 19 26.40 -21.24 -2.28
N ILE A 20 26.11 -21.26 -0.98
CA ILE A 20 27.12 -21.49 0.05
C ILE A 20 27.70 -22.92 -0.05
N GLU A 21 26.86 -23.93 -0.30
CA GLU A 21 27.30 -25.32 -0.50
C GLU A 21 28.17 -25.48 -1.76
N GLU A 22 27.81 -24.78 -2.85
CA GLU A 22 28.60 -24.73 -4.09
C GLU A 22 29.96 -24.04 -3.89
N GLU A 23 30.00 -22.91 -3.18
CA GLU A 23 31.27 -22.21 -2.91
C GLU A 23 32.14 -22.95 -1.89
N GLN A 24 31.54 -23.69 -0.96
CA GLN A 24 32.26 -24.58 -0.04
C GLN A 24 32.95 -25.73 -0.78
N THR A 25 32.26 -26.36 -1.74
CA THR A 25 32.85 -27.41 -2.56
C THR A 25 34.00 -26.88 -3.41
N LYS A 26 33.85 -25.69 -4.03
CA LYS A 26 34.94 -25.01 -4.75
C LYS A 26 36.14 -24.70 -3.85
N CYS A 27 35.90 -24.17 -2.64
CA CYS A 27 36.96 -23.90 -1.67
C CYS A 27 37.70 -25.18 -1.25
N SER A 28 36.98 -26.29 -1.06
CA SER A 28 37.58 -27.59 -0.73
C SER A 28 38.53 -28.10 -1.81
N THR A 29 38.20 -27.88 -3.08
CA THR A 29 39.03 -28.27 -4.22
C THR A 29 40.31 -27.41 -4.32
N ILE A 30 40.24 -26.14 -3.92
CA ILE A 30 41.37 -25.19 -4.06
C ILE A 30 42.31 -25.21 -2.84
N LEU A 31 41.75 -25.24 -1.63
CA LEU A 31 42.50 -25.06 -0.38
C LEU A 31 42.80 -26.39 0.35
N GLY A 32 42.19 -27.49 -0.09
CA GLY A 32 42.21 -28.77 0.61
C GLY A 32 41.23 -28.81 1.79
N GLU A 33 40.87 -30.03 2.19
CA GLU A 33 39.78 -30.30 3.12
C GLU A 33 40.06 -29.76 4.54
N VAL A 34 41.32 -29.83 5.00
CA VAL A 34 41.73 -29.40 6.35
C VAL A 34 41.60 -27.89 6.53
N LEU A 35 42.11 -27.09 5.58
CA LEU A 35 42.04 -25.63 5.62
C LEU A 35 40.60 -25.13 5.41
N THR A 36 39.84 -25.78 4.53
CA THR A 36 38.43 -25.46 4.29
C THR A 36 37.58 -25.71 5.53
N ASN A 37 37.82 -26.81 6.26
CA ASN A 37 37.14 -27.10 7.51
C ASN A 37 37.48 -26.10 8.63
N ALA A 38 38.73 -25.66 8.73
CA ALA A 38 39.14 -24.63 9.68
C ALA A 38 38.47 -23.27 9.38
N LEU A 39 38.44 -22.88 8.10
CA LEU A 39 37.77 -21.67 7.64
C LEU A 39 36.26 -21.73 7.91
N HIS A 40 35.62 -22.86 7.60
CA HIS A 40 34.20 -23.07 7.84
C HIS A 40 33.84 -22.98 9.33
N ARG A 41 34.65 -23.55 10.22
CA ARG A 41 34.46 -23.42 11.67
C ARG A 41 34.55 -21.96 12.12
N SER A 42 35.55 -21.21 11.65
CA SER A 42 35.74 -19.80 12.02
C SER A 42 34.59 -18.91 11.53
N ILE A 43 34.16 -19.09 10.28
CA ILE A 43 33.00 -18.39 9.70
C ILE A 43 31.73 -18.74 10.46
N SER A 44 31.50 -20.02 10.76
CA SER A 44 30.31 -20.49 11.49
C SER A 44 30.26 -19.93 12.90
N PHE A 45 31.40 -19.84 13.58
CA PHE A 45 31.51 -19.23 14.90
C PHE A 45 31.17 -17.73 14.87
N SER A 46 31.75 -16.98 13.92
CA SER A 46 31.46 -15.56 13.74
C SER A 46 29.99 -15.31 13.38
N ALA A 47 29.42 -16.14 12.49
CA ALA A 47 28.03 -16.06 12.08
C ALA A 47 27.06 -16.42 13.22
N ARG A 48 27.40 -17.35 14.12
CA ARG A 48 26.64 -17.59 15.36
C ARG A 48 26.66 -16.36 16.24
N ARG A 49 27.85 -15.83 16.56
CA ARG A 49 27.99 -14.64 17.42
C ARG A 49 27.17 -13.44 16.92
N ILE A 50 27.18 -13.18 15.61
CA ILE A 50 26.39 -12.08 15.00
C ILE A 50 24.88 -12.36 15.10
N ARG A 51 24.44 -13.60 14.88
CA ARG A 51 23.03 -13.99 15.04
C ARG A 51 22.58 -13.85 16.49
N ASP A 52 23.34 -14.39 17.43
CA ASP A 52 23.00 -14.35 18.86
C ASP A 52 22.88 -12.90 19.36
N ALA A 53 23.80 -12.00 18.95
CA ALA A 53 23.71 -10.58 19.27
C ALA A 53 22.45 -9.91 18.68
N ARG A 54 22.05 -10.30 17.46
CA ARG A 54 20.85 -9.77 16.81
C ARG A 54 19.58 -10.32 17.44
N ASP A 55 19.55 -11.60 17.77
CA ASP A 55 18.43 -12.24 18.45
C ASP A 55 18.26 -11.70 19.87
N ALA A 56 19.34 -11.42 20.60
CA ALA A 56 19.29 -10.72 21.88
C ALA A 56 18.65 -9.33 21.74
N LYS A 57 19.07 -8.55 20.72
CA LYS A 57 18.49 -7.22 20.46
C LYS A 57 17.01 -7.28 20.06
N LEU A 58 16.63 -8.27 19.24
CA LEU A 58 15.24 -8.46 18.84
C LEU A 58 14.38 -8.93 20.01
N THR A 59 14.89 -9.84 20.85
CA THR A 59 14.23 -10.32 22.07
C THR A 59 14.04 -9.18 23.06
N GLN A 60 15.05 -8.33 23.27
CA GLN A 60 14.94 -7.14 24.11
C GLN A 60 13.89 -6.16 23.56
N LYS A 61 13.83 -5.98 22.24
CA LYS A 61 12.82 -5.12 21.60
C LYS A 61 11.41 -5.72 21.73
N LEU A 62 11.27 -7.03 21.59
CA LEU A 62 10.01 -7.75 21.75
C LEU A 62 9.50 -7.66 23.19
N THR A 63 10.36 -7.90 24.17
CA THR A 63 10.04 -7.77 25.61
C THR A 63 9.67 -6.33 25.96
N THR A 64 10.49 -5.35 25.56
CA THR A 64 10.17 -3.91 25.76
C THR A 64 8.83 -3.53 25.13
N LEU A 65 8.54 -4.02 23.92
CA LEU A 65 7.27 -3.79 23.26
C LEU A 65 6.13 -4.53 23.96
N SER A 66 6.33 -5.76 24.43
CA SER A 66 5.31 -6.54 25.12
C SER A 66 4.98 -5.97 26.50
N GLU A 67 5.98 -5.50 27.24
CA GLU A 67 5.82 -4.90 28.57
C GLU A 67 5.18 -3.52 28.51
N LYS A 68 5.61 -2.67 27.56
CA LYS A 68 4.98 -1.35 27.33
C LYS A 68 3.56 -1.45 26.74
N ASN A 69 3.22 -2.60 26.16
CA ASN A 69 1.96 -2.83 25.45
C ASN A 69 1.15 -4.00 26.00
N ALA A 70 1.37 -4.41 27.26
CA ALA A 70 0.52 -5.42 27.91
C ALA A 70 -0.97 -4.99 27.90
N ASN A 71 -1.19 -3.67 27.84
CA ASN A 71 -2.47 -3.00 27.66
C ASN A 71 -2.61 -2.27 26.29
N ILE A 72 -2.01 -2.73 25.18
CA ILE A 72 -2.63 -2.43 23.86
C ILE A 72 -3.94 -3.23 23.83
N CYS A 73 -4.89 -2.67 24.55
CA CYS A 73 -6.28 -3.01 24.43
C CYS A 73 -6.64 -2.66 22.98
N TYR A 74 -7.21 -3.63 22.28
CA TYR A 74 -7.90 -3.39 21.01
C TYR A 74 -9.02 -2.32 21.13
N ALA A 75 -9.28 -1.80 22.34
CA ALA A 75 -10.21 -0.72 22.64
C ALA A 75 -10.02 0.56 21.78
N ASN A 76 -8.83 0.84 21.26
CA ASN A 76 -8.59 2.05 20.47
C ASN A 76 -8.49 1.81 18.95
N VAL A 77 -8.79 0.59 18.47
CA VAL A 77 -8.77 0.30 17.02
C VAL A 77 -10.11 0.66 16.38
N VAL A 78 -11.20 0.65 17.14
CA VAL A 78 -12.55 0.95 16.65
C VAL A 78 -13.16 2.07 17.47
N HIS A 79 -13.38 3.23 16.86
CA HIS A 79 -14.06 4.36 17.49
C HIS A 79 -15.51 4.42 17.03
N ASN A 80 -16.42 3.92 17.87
CA ASN A 80 -17.84 4.07 17.61
C ASN A 80 -18.32 5.43 18.13
N LEU A 81 -18.52 6.37 17.20
CA LEU A 81 -19.06 7.70 17.45
C LEU A 81 -20.50 7.83 16.92
N SER A 82 -21.12 6.70 16.53
CA SER A 82 -22.51 6.65 16.08
C SER A 82 -23.45 6.37 17.26
N SER A 83 -24.75 6.57 17.05
CA SER A 83 -25.78 6.22 18.03
C SER A 83 -26.04 4.71 18.12
N LYS A 84 -25.45 3.90 17.23
CA LYS A 84 -25.67 2.45 17.16
C LYS A 84 -24.82 1.72 18.18
N GLN A 85 -25.39 0.70 18.82
CA GLN A 85 -24.62 -0.27 19.59
C GLN A 85 -24.11 -1.36 18.65
N LEU A 86 -22.80 -1.62 18.71
CA LEU A 86 -22.14 -2.65 17.89
C LEU A 86 -22.05 -3.96 18.67
N THR A 87 -22.27 -5.08 17.99
CA THR A 87 -22.04 -6.41 18.59
C THR A 87 -20.54 -6.71 18.71
N ALA A 88 -20.18 -7.69 19.54
CA ALA A 88 -18.79 -8.12 19.69
C ALA A 88 -18.16 -8.56 18.35
N GLU A 89 -18.94 -9.25 17.50
CA GLU A 89 -18.52 -9.69 16.17
C GLU A 89 -18.31 -8.51 15.22
N GLN A 90 -19.18 -7.49 15.28
CA GLN A 90 -19.03 -6.28 14.48
C GLN A 90 -17.77 -5.51 14.88
N VAL A 91 -17.54 -5.32 16.19
CA VAL A 91 -16.30 -4.68 16.69
C VAL A 91 -15.07 -5.48 16.26
N LYS A 92 -15.12 -6.81 16.39
CA LYS A 92 -14.02 -7.68 15.98
C LYS A 92 -13.69 -7.54 14.51
N VAL A 93 -14.69 -7.53 13.63
CA VAL A 93 -14.42 -7.34 12.20
C VAL A 93 -13.91 -5.94 11.89
N LEU A 94 -14.45 -4.92 12.53
CA LEU A 94 -14.01 -3.53 12.34
C LEU A 94 -12.59 -3.27 12.89
N SER A 95 -12.14 -4.10 13.84
CA SER A 95 -10.77 -4.10 14.34
C SER A 95 -9.77 -4.67 13.34
N HIS A 96 -10.23 -5.38 12.30
CA HIS A 96 -9.40 -5.61 11.15
C HIS A 96 -9.21 -4.28 10.41
N ASP A 97 -7.95 -3.92 10.15
CA ASP A 97 -7.59 -2.70 9.40
C ASP A 97 -8.39 -2.61 8.09
N ALA A 98 -8.68 -1.40 7.59
CA ALA A 98 -9.44 -1.19 6.37
C ALA A 98 -8.80 -1.84 5.12
N CYS A 99 -7.49 -2.12 5.19
CA CYS A 99 -6.74 -2.86 4.17
C CYS A 99 -6.64 -4.37 4.43
N PHE A 100 -7.40 -4.91 5.39
CA PHE A 100 -7.41 -6.34 5.69
C PHE A 100 -8.05 -7.11 4.55
N ASN A 101 -7.25 -7.93 3.88
CA ASN A 101 -7.72 -8.71 2.74
C ASN A 101 -8.49 -9.94 3.23
N THR A 102 -9.80 -9.92 3.03
CA THR A 102 -10.72 -11.01 3.39
C THR A 102 -10.87 -12.06 2.29
N MET A 103 -10.39 -11.76 1.07
CA MET A 103 -10.54 -12.59 -0.12
C MET A 103 -9.18 -13.05 -0.64
N ASP A 104 -9.16 -14.18 -1.35
CA ASP A 104 -7.98 -14.58 -2.09
C ASP A 104 -7.65 -13.55 -3.19
N ALA A 105 -6.37 -13.45 -3.55
CA ALA A 105 -5.95 -12.65 -4.68
C ALA A 105 -6.73 -13.09 -5.93
N GLN A 106 -7.23 -12.13 -6.70
CA GLN A 106 -7.87 -12.44 -7.97
C GLN A 106 -6.84 -13.12 -8.88
N PRO A 107 -7.17 -14.23 -9.54
CA PRO A 107 -6.20 -14.97 -10.34
C PRO A 107 -5.80 -14.22 -11.61
N LEU A 108 -6.46 -13.11 -11.96
CA LEU A 108 -6.23 -12.38 -13.21
C LEU A 108 -4.77 -11.89 -13.34
N ASP A 109 -4.22 -11.26 -12.31
CA ASP A 109 -2.83 -10.78 -12.32
C ASP A 109 -1.84 -11.96 -12.42
N PHE A 110 -2.17 -13.08 -11.76
CA PHE A 110 -1.40 -14.31 -11.84
C PHE A 110 -1.46 -14.94 -13.23
N ILE A 111 -2.65 -14.99 -13.86
CA ILE A 111 -2.84 -15.50 -15.22
C ILE A 111 -2.06 -14.63 -16.21
N ALA A 112 -2.16 -13.30 -16.11
CA ALA A 112 -1.43 -12.39 -16.98
C ALA A 112 0.09 -12.55 -16.85
N ALA A 113 0.60 -12.66 -15.62
CA ALA A 113 2.02 -12.92 -15.37
C ALA A 113 2.46 -14.30 -15.87
N ALA A 114 1.67 -15.34 -15.59
CA ALA A 114 1.95 -16.70 -16.04
C ALA A 114 1.97 -16.79 -17.58
N GLU A 115 1.00 -16.20 -18.26
CA GLU A 115 0.95 -16.19 -19.72
C GLU A 115 2.13 -15.43 -20.34
N SER A 116 2.55 -14.31 -19.73
CA SER A 116 3.76 -13.59 -20.17
C SER A 116 5.00 -14.49 -20.12
N VAL A 117 5.15 -15.24 -19.02
CA VAL A 117 6.27 -16.18 -18.83
C VAL A 117 6.18 -17.36 -19.82
N ILE A 118 4.99 -17.92 -20.03
CA ILE A 118 4.76 -19.04 -20.97
C ILE A 118 5.10 -18.64 -22.40
N ARG A 119 4.75 -17.40 -22.80
CA ARG A 119 5.02 -16.86 -24.13
C ARG A 119 6.53 -16.67 -24.38
N GLU A 120 7.27 -16.24 -23.37
CA GLU A 120 8.71 -15.95 -23.47
C GLU A 120 9.59 -17.18 -23.24
N ALA A 121 9.04 -18.28 -22.73
CA ALA A 121 9.77 -19.50 -22.47
C ALA A 121 10.15 -20.24 -23.78
N PRO A 122 11.40 -20.73 -23.91
CA PRO A 122 11.86 -21.48 -25.08
C PRO A 122 11.39 -22.95 -25.02
N ILE A 123 10.07 -23.16 -25.04
CA ILE A 123 9.42 -24.48 -24.99
C ILE A 123 8.47 -24.66 -26.18
N THR A 124 8.09 -25.90 -26.51
CA THR A 124 7.16 -26.23 -27.61
C THR A 124 5.74 -25.75 -27.34
N GLU A 125 4.94 -25.50 -28.39
CA GLU A 125 3.53 -25.06 -28.23
C GLU A 125 2.69 -26.11 -27.47
N GLU A 126 2.95 -27.40 -27.67
CA GLU A 126 2.33 -28.47 -26.89
C GLU A 126 2.64 -28.35 -25.39
N SER A 127 3.89 -28.06 -25.02
CA SER A 127 4.30 -27.84 -23.63
C SER A 127 3.65 -26.58 -23.04
N ARG A 128 3.50 -25.51 -23.84
CA ARG A 128 2.77 -24.29 -23.43
C ARG A 128 1.31 -24.61 -23.13
N ASN A 129 0.64 -25.34 -24.02
CA ASN A 129 -0.76 -25.73 -23.85
C ASN A 129 -0.96 -26.66 -22.65
N LEU A 130 -0.04 -27.60 -22.43
CA LEU A 130 -0.07 -28.45 -21.23
C LEU A 130 0.09 -27.63 -19.95
N LEU A 131 0.98 -26.63 -19.95
CA LEU A 131 1.18 -25.75 -18.79
C LEU A 131 -0.05 -24.86 -18.55
N ARG A 132 -0.65 -24.29 -19.60
CA ARG A 132 -1.93 -23.56 -19.52
C ARG A 132 -3.03 -24.45 -18.94
N GLN A 133 -3.16 -25.69 -19.42
CA GLN A 133 -4.17 -26.64 -18.93
C GLN A 133 -3.96 -26.99 -17.45
N ARG A 134 -2.70 -27.22 -17.02
CA ARG A 134 -2.35 -27.50 -15.62
C ARG A 134 -2.61 -26.31 -14.71
N ILE A 135 -2.29 -25.10 -15.15
CA ILE A 135 -2.55 -23.87 -14.40
C ILE A 135 -4.06 -23.67 -14.25
N SER A 136 -4.81 -23.79 -15.34
CA SER A 136 -6.27 -23.67 -15.34
C SER A 136 -6.93 -24.70 -14.42
N SER A 137 -6.52 -25.97 -14.47
CA SER A 137 -7.10 -27.00 -13.60
C SER A 137 -6.80 -26.74 -12.13
N ARG A 138 -5.60 -26.26 -11.79
CA ARG A 138 -5.24 -25.89 -10.42
C ARG A 138 -6.04 -24.69 -9.92
N LEU A 139 -6.24 -23.67 -10.77
CA LEU A 139 -7.07 -22.50 -10.45
C LEU A 139 -8.54 -22.89 -10.23
N ILE A 140 -9.09 -23.78 -11.06
CA ILE A 140 -10.47 -24.28 -10.92
C ILE A 140 -10.61 -25.12 -9.63
N SER A 141 -9.63 -25.97 -9.33
CA SER A 141 -9.62 -26.80 -8.11
C SER A 141 -9.34 -26.01 -6.83
N HIS A 142 -8.96 -24.74 -6.93
CA HIS A 142 -8.58 -23.93 -5.78
C HIS A 142 -9.80 -23.61 -4.92
N LYS A 143 -9.88 -24.24 -3.74
CA LYS A 143 -10.88 -23.90 -2.73
C LYS A 143 -10.57 -22.53 -2.14
N LYS A 144 -11.44 -21.55 -2.40
CA LYS A 144 -11.33 -20.21 -1.83
C LYS A 144 -11.18 -20.30 -0.31
N ARG A 145 -10.15 -19.64 0.23
CA ARG A 145 -9.94 -19.56 1.66
C ARG A 145 -10.92 -18.55 2.24
N LYS A 146 -11.67 -18.98 3.25
CA LYS A 146 -12.50 -18.08 4.05
C LYS A 146 -11.66 -17.64 5.24
N THR A 147 -11.14 -16.41 5.17
CA THR A 147 -10.36 -15.81 6.25
C THR A 147 -11.25 -15.43 7.43
N LEU A 148 -12.52 -15.13 7.15
CA LEU A 148 -13.52 -14.76 8.16
C LEU A 148 -14.44 -15.95 8.49
N SER A 149 -14.86 -16.01 9.75
CA SER A 149 -15.92 -16.90 10.21
C SER A 149 -17.29 -16.53 9.62
N LYS A 150 -18.27 -17.43 9.73
CA LYS A 150 -19.64 -17.16 9.28
C LYS A 150 -20.26 -15.96 10.03
N ALA A 151 -20.02 -15.86 11.33
CA ALA A 151 -20.52 -14.77 12.17
C ALA A 151 -19.89 -13.42 11.77
N GLU A 152 -18.58 -13.38 11.51
CA GLU A 152 -17.88 -12.17 11.03
C GLU A 152 -18.35 -11.75 9.64
N THR A 153 -18.62 -12.71 8.76
CA THR A 153 -19.17 -12.43 7.43
C THR A 153 -20.58 -11.82 7.52
N GLU A 154 -21.39 -12.34 8.44
CA GLU A 154 -22.73 -11.80 8.71
C GLU A 154 -22.66 -10.40 9.34
N ALA A 155 -21.72 -10.18 10.26
CA ALA A 155 -21.46 -8.87 10.84
C ALA A 155 -21.09 -7.83 9.76
N LEU A 156 -20.25 -8.18 8.77
CA LEU A 156 -19.97 -7.30 7.63
C LEU A 156 -21.19 -7.02 6.78
N ARG A 157 -22.02 -8.04 6.55
CA ARG A 157 -23.24 -7.90 5.74
C ARG A 157 -24.22 -6.93 6.40
N THR A 158 -24.43 -7.08 7.71
CA THR A 158 -25.32 -6.20 8.49
C THR A 158 -24.78 -4.77 8.54
N LEU A 159 -23.49 -4.59 8.83
CA LEU A 159 -22.84 -3.26 8.82
C LEU A 159 -22.93 -2.57 7.45
N LYS A 160 -22.74 -3.32 6.36
CA LYS A 160 -22.85 -2.79 4.99
C LYS A 160 -24.30 -2.45 4.60
N ALA A 161 -25.27 -3.16 5.17
CA ALA A 161 -26.69 -2.93 4.90
C ALA A 161 -27.22 -1.67 5.61
N ASP A 162 -26.62 -1.29 6.75
CA ASP A 162 -27.03 -0.09 7.48
C ASP A 162 -26.57 1.18 6.75
N LYS A 163 -27.54 1.89 6.16
CA LYS A 163 -27.32 3.15 5.45
C LYS A 163 -27.27 4.38 6.36
N ASN A 164 -27.55 4.22 7.65
CA ASN A 164 -27.57 5.32 8.63
C ASN A 164 -26.21 5.56 9.26
N ILE A 165 -25.24 4.68 9.03
CA ILE A 165 -23.87 4.82 9.52
C ILE A 165 -22.89 4.98 8.36
N VAL A 166 -21.76 5.60 8.66
CA VAL A 166 -20.61 5.73 7.77
C VAL A 166 -19.40 5.17 8.49
N ILE A 167 -18.71 4.23 7.84
CA ILE A 167 -17.52 3.54 8.37
C ILE A 167 -16.31 3.98 7.56
N LEU A 168 -15.33 4.61 8.21
CA LEU A 168 -14.17 5.23 7.57
C LEU A 168 -12.89 4.90 8.33
N PRO A 169 -11.73 4.84 7.65
CA PRO A 169 -10.45 4.84 8.35
C PRO A 169 -10.22 6.19 9.03
N ALA A 170 -9.64 6.16 10.22
CA ALA A 170 -9.17 7.35 10.90
C ALA A 170 -8.02 8.00 10.14
N ASP A 171 -7.94 9.31 10.31
CA ASP A 171 -6.90 10.15 9.72
C ASP A 171 -5.45 9.77 10.16
N LYS A 172 -5.32 9.26 11.39
CA LYS A 172 -4.09 8.76 11.99
C LYS A 172 -4.39 7.54 12.85
N GLY A 173 -3.41 6.64 12.98
CA GLY A 173 -3.47 5.53 13.93
C GLY A 173 -4.02 4.21 13.40
N ARG A 174 -4.37 4.10 12.10
CA ARG A 174 -4.94 2.87 11.49
C ARG A 174 -6.16 2.31 12.25
N SER A 175 -6.95 3.18 12.86
CA SER A 175 -8.22 2.82 13.48
C SER A 175 -9.39 2.99 12.51
N THR A 176 -10.48 2.30 12.79
CA THR A 176 -11.77 2.40 12.09
C THR A 176 -12.71 3.28 12.90
N VAL A 177 -13.42 4.19 12.24
CA VAL A 177 -14.35 5.13 12.88
C VAL A 177 -15.74 4.93 12.29
N ILE A 178 -16.73 4.88 13.16
CA ILE A 178 -18.14 4.75 12.81
C ILE A 178 -18.84 6.03 13.24
N LEU A 179 -19.53 6.67 12.31
CA LEU A 179 -20.29 7.90 12.54
C LEU A 179 -21.73 7.69 12.09
N ASN A 180 -22.67 8.46 12.66
CA ASN A 180 -23.97 8.61 12.00
C ASN A 180 -23.74 9.30 10.65
N LYS A 181 -24.48 8.86 9.64
CA LYS A 181 -24.37 9.41 8.29
C LYS A 181 -24.72 10.90 8.26
N GLU A 182 -25.74 11.30 9.02
CA GLU A 182 -26.16 12.69 9.15
C GLU A 182 -25.04 13.56 9.74
N ASP A 183 -24.46 13.16 10.88
CA ASP A 183 -23.32 13.88 11.49
C ASP A 183 -22.14 14.02 10.53
N TYR A 184 -21.85 12.97 9.77
CA TYR A 184 -20.79 13.01 8.77
C TYR A 184 -21.11 13.97 7.62
N VAL A 185 -22.33 13.94 7.09
CA VAL A 185 -22.79 14.84 6.02
C VAL A 185 -22.75 16.29 6.52
N ASN A 186 -23.28 16.58 7.71
CA ASN A 186 -23.25 17.92 8.30
C ASN A 186 -21.82 18.45 8.45
N LYS A 187 -20.88 17.61 8.89
CA LYS A 187 -19.45 17.98 8.96
C LYS A 187 -18.84 18.25 7.59
N VAL A 188 -19.24 17.49 6.56
CA VAL A 188 -18.79 17.70 5.17
C VAL A 188 -19.37 19.00 4.60
N GLU A 189 -20.66 19.24 4.80
CA GLU A 189 -21.33 20.46 4.34
C GLU A 189 -20.78 21.71 5.03
N ALA A 190 -20.48 21.63 6.33
CA ALA A 190 -19.82 22.71 7.06
C ALA A 190 -18.43 23.04 6.45
N LEU A 191 -17.68 22.03 6.00
CA LEU A 191 -16.40 22.25 5.31
C LEU A 191 -16.60 22.86 3.92
N LEU A 192 -17.55 22.36 3.14
CA LEU A 192 -17.82 22.85 1.77
C LEU A 192 -18.60 24.18 1.74
N GLY A 193 -19.16 24.58 2.88
CA GLY A 193 -19.85 25.84 3.09
C GLY A 193 -18.90 27.03 3.21
N ASP A 194 -17.61 26.81 3.45
CA ASP A 194 -16.60 27.86 3.46
C ASP A 194 -16.46 28.49 2.07
N ARG A 195 -17.02 29.69 1.90
CA ARG A 195 -17.00 30.44 0.63
C ARG A 195 -15.67 31.13 0.35
N THR A 196 -14.77 31.19 1.33
CA THR A 196 -13.40 31.68 1.11
C THR A 196 -12.55 30.61 0.43
N ALA A 197 -12.81 29.34 0.73
CA ALA A 197 -12.10 28.19 0.17
C ALA A 197 -12.82 27.54 -1.04
N TYR A 198 -14.16 27.53 -1.07
CA TYR A 198 -14.97 26.80 -2.04
C TYR A 198 -16.05 27.65 -2.69
N ILE A 199 -16.19 27.53 -4.01
CA ILE A 199 -17.22 28.21 -4.80
C ILE A 199 -18.17 27.15 -5.38
N PRO A 200 -19.48 27.18 -5.08
CA PRO A 200 -20.48 26.31 -5.69
C PRO A 200 -20.50 26.47 -7.20
N ARG A 201 -20.75 25.36 -7.91
CA ARG A 201 -20.86 25.37 -9.36
C ARG A 201 -21.94 24.41 -9.81
N GLU A 202 -22.89 24.91 -10.59
CA GLU A 202 -24.07 24.17 -11.05
C GLU A 202 -23.86 23.51 -12.43
N ASP A 203 -22.93 24.03 -13.22
CA ASP A 203 -22.76 23.62 -14.62
C ASP A 203 -22.10 22.23 -14.79
N ASP A 204 -22.43 21.55 -15.89
CA ASP A 204 -21.71 20.36 -16.38
C ASP A 204 -20.38 20.77 -17.05
N VAL A 205 -19.48 21.34 -16.23
CA VAL A 205 -18.11 21.75 -16.59
C VAL A 205 -17.30 20.58 -17.16
N MET A 206 -17.68 19.37 -16.77
CA MET A 206 -16.95 18.15 -17.06
C MET A 206 -16.86 17.89 -18.56
N LYS A 207 -17.98 18.01 -19.30
CA LYS A 207 -17.99 17.82 -20.75
C LYS A 207 -17.12 18.85 -21.46
N THR A 208 -17.24 20.12 -21.08
CA THR A 208 -16.44 21.21 -21.64
C THR A 208 -14.95 20.99 -21.37
N LEU A 209 -14.59 20.62 -20.14
CA LEU A 209 -13.21 20.33 -19.76
C LEU A 209 -12.63 19.16 -20.56
N VAL A 210 -13.36 18.05 -20.67
CA VAL A 210 -12.93 16.87 -21.45
C VAL A 210 -12.75 17.23 -22.93
N ASN A 211 -13.69 18.01 -23.50
CA ASN A 211 -13.60 18.46 -24.88
C ASN A 211 -12.38 19.35 -25.12
N ASN A 212 -12.10 20.28 -24.21
CA ASN A 212 -10.93 21.16 -24.29
C ASN A 212 -9.63 20.35 -24.20
N ILE A 213 -9.51 19.45 -23.21
CA ILE A 213 -8.35 18.57 -23.10
C ILE A 213 -8.14 17.75 -24.37
N ASN A 214 -9.20 17.17 -24.94
CA ASN A 214 -9.10 16.38 -26.17
C ASN A 214 -8.68 17.22 -27.38
N LYS A 215 -9.18 18.47 -27.49
CA LYS A 215 -8.77 19.41 -28.55
C LYS A 215 -7.30 19.77 -28.43
N ASP A 216 -6.84 20.10 -27.22
CA ASP A 216 -5.44 20.47 -26.96
C ASP A 216 -4.50 19.29 -27.24
N LEU A 217 -4.84 18.09 -26.76
CA LEU A 217 -4.07 16.89 -27.03
C LEU A 217 -4.02 16.54 -28.53
N ALA A 218 -5.11 16.77 -29.26
CA ALA A 218 -5.13 16.57 -30.71
C ALA A 218 -4.23 17.58 -31.43
N SER A 219 -4.21 18.84 -31.01
CA SER A 219 -3.33 19.89 -31.53
C SER A 219 -1.85 19.58 -31.28
N LEU A 220 -1.50 19.19 -30.04
CA LEU A 220 -0.15 18.78 -29.67
C LEU A 220 0.33 17.55 -30.45
N ARG A 221 -0.58 16.61 -30.75
CA ARG A 221 -0.25 15.46 -31.59
C ARG A 221 -0.04 15.87 -33.05
N LYS A 222 -0.87 16.77 -33.60
CA LYS A 222 -0.76 17.26 -34.98
C LYS A 222 0.56 18.01 -35.19
N SER A 223 1.00 18.80 -34.21
CA SER A 223 2.29 19.48 -34.20
C SER A 223 3.49 18.58 -33.90
N LYS A 224 3.26 17.27 -33.68
CA LYS A 224 4.30 16.28 -33.29
C LYS A 224 5.05 16.62 -31.99
N ALA A 225 4.48 17.49 -31.14
CA ALA A 225 5.05 17.83 -29.84
C ALA A 225 4.97 16.68 -28.83
N ILE A 226 4.04 15.75 -29.04
CA ILE A 226 3.84 14.56 -28.20
C ILE A 226 3.78 13.29 -29.05
N THR A 227 4.24 12.17 -28.49
CA THR A 227 4.16 10.87 -29.18
C THR A 227 2.74 10.28 -29.08
N GLN A 228 2.46 9.27 -29.90
CA GLN A 228 1.20 8.52 -29.78
C GLN A 228 1.04 7.85 -28.41
N THR A 229 2.14 7.38 -27.80
CA THR A 229 2.15 6.81 -26.45
C THR A 229 1.82 7.86 -25.40
N ASP A 230 2.41 9.06 -25.49
CA ASP A 230 2.10 10.18 -24.61
C ASP A 230 0.61 10.57 -24.71
N PHE A 231 0.07 10.67 -25.93
CA PHE A 231 -1.34 10.92 -26.16
C PHE A 231 -2.23 9.87 -25.49
N GLN A 232 -1.93 8.58 -25.63
CA GLN A 232 -2.73 7.50 -25.03
C GLN A 232 -2.68 7.49 -23.50
N ASN A 233 -1.57 7.95 -22.91
CA ASN A 233 -1.39 8.03 -21.47
C ASN A 233 -2.11 9.25 -20.86
N MET A 234 -2.16 10.36 -21.59
CA MET A 234 -2.82 11.59 -21.12
C MET A 234 -4.32 11.61 -21.41
N LYS A 235 -4.76 10.95 -22.48
CA LYS A 235 -6.15 10.99 -22.94
C LYS A 235 -7.10 10.56 -21.81
N PRO A 236 -8.10 11.39 -21.46
CA PRO A 236 -9.12 11.00 -20.51
C PRO A 236 -9.87 9.73 -20.96
N LYS A 237 -10.02 8.75 -20.06
CA LYS A 237 -10.78 7.49 -20.27
C LYS A 237 -11.70 7.29 -19.06
N ASP A 238 -12.96 6.95 -19.29
CA ASP A 238 -13.99 6.72 -18.25
C ASP A 238 -13.94 7.74 -17.12
N THR A 239 -14.09 9.01 -17.49
CA THR A 239 -13.80 10.13 -16.60
C THR A 239 -14.90 10.32 -15.56
N ALA A 240 -14.51 10.35 -14.29
CA ALA A 240 -15.38 10.69 -13.16
C ALA A 240 -15.04 12.08 -12.62
N LEU A 241 -16.03 12.74 -12.00
CA LEU A 241 -15.77 13.92 -11.20
C LEU A 241 -14.87 13.57 -10.00
N ALA A 242 -14.09 14.56 -9.56
CA ALA A 242 -13.29 14.43 -8.35
C ALA A 242 -14.20 14.12 -7.17
N ARG A 243 -13.82 13.14 -6.35
CA ARG A 243 -14.64 12.72 -5.20
C ARG A 243 -14.12 13.37 -3.94
N PHE A 244 -14.97 14.11 -3.25
CA PHE A 244 -14.69 14.63 -1.92
C PHE A 244 -15.08 13.61 -0.85
N TYR A 245 -14.24 13.45 0.17
CA TYR A 245 -14.60 12.77 1.41
C TYR A 245 -13.72 13.28 2.57
N GLY A 246 -14.17 13.09 3.80
CA GLY A 246 -13.47 13.50 5.00
C GLY A 246 -12.95 12.32 5.81
N LEU A 247 -11.70 12.34 6.26
CA LEU A 247 -11.18 11.36 7.22
C LEU A 247 -11.29 11.86 8.66
N PRO A 248 -11.89 11.11 9.60
CA PRO A 248 -12.06 11.57 10.98
C PRO A 248 -10.72 11.72 11.73
N LYS A 249 -10.45 12.91 12.27
CA LYS A 249 -9.28 13.21 13.12
C LYS A 249 -9.59 12.87 14.58
N VAL A 250 -9.62 11.59 14.93
CA VAL A 250 -9.95 11.10 16.29
C VAL A 250 -9.03 11.60 17.40
N HIS A 251 -7.86 12.12 17.05
CA HIS A 251 -6.90 12.73 17.97
C HIS A 251 -7.16 14.22 18.23
N LYS A 252 -8.27 14.79 17.72
CA LYS A 252 -8.65 16.19 17.93
C LYS A 252 -10.04 16.28 18.58
N PRO A 253 -10.28 17.27 19.47
CA PRO A 253 -11.60 17.52 20.05
C PRO A 253 -12.69 17.67 18.99
N GLY A 254 -13.87 17.08 19.22
CA GLY A 254 -15.00 17.10 18.28
C GLY A 254 -14.84 16.20 17.04
N THR A 255 -13.70 15.51 16.90
CA THR A 255 -13.38 14.65 15.74
C THR A 255 -13.69 15.34 14.39
N PRO A 256 -13.02 16.47 14.07
CA PRO A 256 -13.18 17.13 12.79
C PRO A 256 -12.69 16.26 11.64
N LEU A 257 -13.17 16.50 10.43
CA LEU A 257 -12.73 15.77 9.24
C LEU A 257 -11.44 16.39 8.65
N ARG A 258 -10.56 15.56 8.09
CA ARG A 258 -9.55 15.99 7.11
C ARG A 258 -10.21 15.95 5.72
N PRO A 259 -10.40 17.08 5.04
CA PRO A 259 -10.92 17.07 3.67
C PRO A 259 -9.92 16.38 2.74
N ILE A 260 -10.42 15.45 1.91
CA ILE A 260 -9.66 14.75 0.87
C ILE A 260 -10.44 14.89 -0.44
N VAL A 261 -9.74 15.35 -1.48
CA VAL A 261 -10.25 15.36 -2.85
C VAL A 261 -9.49 14.31 -3.66
N SER A 262 -10.15 13.21 -3.98
CA SER A 262 -9.58 12.18 -4.83
C SER A 262 -9.67 12.59 -6.29
N LEU A 263 -8.50 12.86 -6.89
CA LEU A 263 -8.36 13.17 -8.31
C LEU A 263 -8.23 11.91 -9.19
N ARG A 264 -8.27 10.71 -8.60
CA ARG A 264 -8.10 9.47 -9.35
C ARG A 264 -9.30 9.26 -10.29
N GLY A 265 -9.01 9.05 -11.57
CA GLY A 265 -10.05 8.88 -12.60
C GLY A 265 -10.66 10.19 -13.10
N THR A 266 -10.16 11.35 -12.65
CA THR A 266 -10.55 12.65 -13.22
C THR A 266 -9.92 12.86 -14.60
N PRO A 267 -10.48 13.75 -15.46
CA PRO A 267 -9.98 13.96 -16.82
C PRO A 267 -8.53 14.44 -16.87
N THR A 268 -8.10 15.18 -15.86
CA THR A 268 -6.76 15.77 -15.78
C THR A 268 -5.73 14.82 -15.17
N PHE A 269 -6.14 13.68 -14.60
CA PHE A 269 -5.24 12.78 -13.88
C PHE A 269 -4.10 12.24 -14.77
N GLY A 270 -4.42 11.78 -15.98
CA GLY A 270 -3.43 11.26 -16.94
C GLY A 270 -2.44 12.34 -17.37
N LEU A 271 -2.95 13.52 -17.71
CA LEU A 271 -2.15 14.70 -18.05
C LEU A 271 -1.22 15.12 -16.89
N ALA A 272 -1.74 15.24 -15.67
CA ALA A 272 -0.96 15.61 -14.50
C ALA A 272 0.15 14.59 -14.20
N LYS A 273 -0.15 13.29 -14.32
CA LYS A 273 0.85 12.22 -14.16
C LYS A 273 1.95 12.31 -15.21
N TRP A 274 1.58 12.56 -16.46
CA TRP A 274 2.54 12.72 -17.56
C TRP A 274 3.44 13.94 -17.33
N LEU A 275 2.86 15.10 -16.99
CA LEU A 275 3.60 16.33 -16.67
C LEU A 275 4.57 16.10 -15.50
N PHE A 276 4.10 15.47 -14.42
CA PHE A 276 4.95 15.14 -13.29
C PHE A 276 6.16 14.28 -13.70
N GLN A 277 5.94 13.25 -14.51
CA GLN A 277 7.04 12.40 -14.98
C GLN A 277 8.08 13.17 -15.81
N ARG A 278 7.65 14.18 -16.57
CA ARG A 278 8.51 15.04 -17.38
C ARG A 278 9.19 16.13 -16.57
N LEU A 279 8.57 16.64 -15.51
CA LEU A 279 9.08 17.77 -14.73
C LEU A 279 9.79 17.35 -13.44
N LYS A 280 9.70 16.08 -13.00
CA LYS A 280 10.34 15.60 -11.76
C LYS A 280 11.85 15.86 -11.69
N PHE A 281 12.53 16.02 -12.84
CA PHE A 281 13.96 16.31 -12.85
C PHE A 281 14.26 17.70 -12.30
N LEU A 282 13.31 18.66 -12.40
CA LEU A 282 13.48 20.01 -11.85
C LEU A 282 13.60 20.01 -10.33
N THR A 283 13.11 18.96 -9.65
CA THR A 283 13.24 18.80 -8.20
C THR A 283 14.46 17.97 -7.80
N GLN A 284 15.21 17.40 -8.75
CA GLN A 284 16.41 16.62 -8.44
C GLN A 284 17.52 17.55 -7.96
N GLY A 285 18.21 17.14 -6.87
CA GLY A 285 19.29 17.93 -6.29
C GLY A 285 18.84 19.12 -5.43
N SER A 286 17.54 19.34 -5.25
CA SER A 286 17.04 20.40 -4.38
C SER A 286 17.54 20.23 -2.93
N THR A 287 18.10 21.30 -2.37
CA THR A 287 18.58 21.36 -0.98
C THR A 287 17.44 21.25 0.03
N THR A 288 16.20 21.55 -0.37
CA THR A 288 15.01 21.39 0.47
C THR A 288 14.36 20.01 0.35
N THR A 289 14.82 19.18 -0.60
CA THR A 289 14.32 17.81 -0.75
C THR A 289 15.20 16.83 0.03
N VAL A 290 14.54 15.88 0.71
CA VAL A 290 15.20 14.84 1.48
C VAL A 290 14.73 13.49 0.98
N HIS A 291 15.68 12.66 0.56
CA HIS A 291 15.40 11.41 -0.17
C HIS A 291 15.43 10.19 0.75
N SER A 292 15.90 10.34 1.99
CA SER A 292 15.91 9.27 2.99
C SER A 292 15.83 9.82 4.42
N ALA A 293 15.33 8.99 5.34
CA ALA A 293 15.30 9.32 6.76
C ALA A 293 16.72 9.54 7.34
N GLU A 294 17.72 8.82 6.82
CA GLU A 294 19.12 9.01 7.23
C GLU A 294 19.66 10.39 6.80
N GLN A 295 19.37 10.81 5.56
CA GLN A 295 19.73 12.14 5.07
C GLN A 295 19.03 13.23 5.89
N PHE A 296 17.77 13.00 6.28
CA PHE A 296 17.03 13.91 7.14
C PHE A 296 17.71 14.10 8.51
N ILE A 297 18.05 12.99 9.18
CA ILE A 297 18.71 13.03 10.49
C ILE A 297 20.07 13.72 10.40
N ARG A 298 20.87 13.43 9.35
CA ARG A 298 22.15 14.14 9.13
C ARG A 298 21.96 15.64 8.94
N LYS A 299 20.92 16.08 8.21
CA LYS A 299 20.62 17.52 8.05
C LYS A 299 20.17 18.17 9.37
N LEU A 300 19.49 17.43 10.24
CA LEU A 300 19.08 17.92 11.56
C LEU A 300 20.25 18.00 12.56
N GLN A 301 21.31 17.20 12.37
CA GLN A 301 22.49 17.25 13.25
C GLN A 301 23.14 18.64 13.18
N GLY A 302 23.14 19.34 14.31
CA GLY A 302 23.74 20.66 14.45
C GLY A 302 22.78 21.84 14.22
N ILE A 303 21.54 21.60 13.81
CA ILE A 303 20.50 22.64 13.82
C ILE A 303 20.08 22.89 15.27
N ARG A 304 20.31 24.10 15.76
CA ARG A 304 19.77 24.59 17.03
C ARG A 304 18.57 25.46 16.70
N LEU A 305 17.39 25.06 17.17
CA LEU A 305 16.21 25.90 17.11
C LEU A 305 16.40 27.05 18.10
N THR A 306 16.20 28.27 17.64
CA THR A 306 16.08 29.44 18.52
C THR A 306 14.69 29.47 19.15
N ASP A 307 14.53 30.17 20.28
CA ASP A 307 13.26 30.24 21.00
C ASP A 307 12.12 30.86 20.15
N GLU A 308 12.47 31.62 19.10
CA GLU A 308 11.54 32.22 18.15
C GLU A 308 11.08 31.24 17.04
N GLU A 309 11.77 30.11 16.86
CA GLU A 309 11.49 29.12 15.80
C GLU A 309 10.65 27.92 16.29
N VAL A 310 10.28 27.89 17.58
CA VAL A 310 9.41 26.87 18.16
C VAL A 310 7.97 27.37 18.15
N MET A 311 7.13 26.77 17.28
CA MET A 311 5.71 27.11 17.10
C MET A 311 4.80 26.30 18.02
#